data_AF-X1KEP0-F1
#
_entry.id   AF-X1KEP0-F1
#
_cell.length_a   1.000
_cell.length_b   1.000
_cell.length_c   1.000
_cell.angle_alpha   90.00
_cell.angle_beta   90.00
_cell.angle_gamma   90.00
#
_symmetry.space_group_name_H-M   'P 1'
#
loop_
_entity.id
_entity.type
_entity.pdbx_description
1 polymer ?
#
loop_
_entity_poly.entity_id
_entity_poly.type
_entity_poly.pdbx_seq_one_letter_code
_entity_poly.pdbx_strand_id
1 'polypeptide(L)'
;GADIVAVLGVASNSTIRECIQAGGHYGAKIMVDLLEVPEFLKRAKEIEQMGTDYLGLHASIDEQMQGKISFEKVSRVTQEVNIPVAVAGGINSENAWKAVEAGATIVIVGGAIIKSEDAQKATQEIKKAIDQKISIKTKLFKRVTVENIREILEKVSTANISDAIHRQEALREIFPITTGIKMVGQAVTVRTYPGDWAKPVEAIDQAEEGDLVVIDAGGVGPAVWGELASHSAREKKLAG
;
A
#
# COMPACT_ATOMS: atom_id res chain seq x y z
N GLY A 1 23.98 10.14 -19.71
CA GLY A 1 23.55 8.77 -20.01
C GLY A 1 22.07 8.52 -19.78
N ALA A 2 21.30 9.47 -19.21
CA ALA A 2 19.85 9.38 -19.16
C ALA A 2 19.25 10.07 -20.39
N ASP A 3 18.24 9.46 -21.01
CA ASP A 3 17.52 10.03 -22.15
C ASP A 3 16.30 10.87 -21.72
N ILE A 4 15.77 10.60 -20.52
CA ILE A 4 14.65 11.32 -19.91
C ILE A 4 15.00 11.63 -18.45
N VAL A 5 14.80 12.88 -18.04
CA VAL A 5 15.03 13.34 -16.65
C VAL A 5 13.74 13.91 -16.09
N ALA A 6 13.39 13.50 -14.87
CA ALA A 6 12.18 13.96 -14.19
C ALA A 6 12.46 15.14 -13.24
N VAL A 7 11.58 16.13 -13.24
CA VAL A 7 11.54 17.23 -12.26
C VAL A 7 10.14 17.32 -11.64
N LEU A 8 10.05 17.71 -10.36
CA LEU A 8 8.75 17.84 -9.69
C LEU A 8 7.99 19.08 -10.17
N GLY A 9 6.70 18.93 -10.43
CA GLY A 9 5.79 19.99 -10.86
C GLY A 9 5.53 21.04 -9.78
N VAL A 10 5.75 20.70 -8.50
CA VAL A 10 5.73 21.65 -7.37
C VAL A 10 6.94 22.58 -7.34
N ALA A 11 8.00 22.30 -8.13
CA ALA A 11 9.16 23.17 -8.22
C ALA A 11 8.81 24.53 -8.87
N SER A 12 9.67 25.52 -8.64
CA SER A 12 9.51 26.86 -9.21
C SER A 12 9.57 26.85 -10.74
N ASN A 13 8.92 27.84 -11.37
CA ASN A 13 8.94 27.97 -12.84
C ASN A 13 10.35 28.20 -13.39
N SER A 14 11.22 28.91 -12.65
CA SER A 14 12.62 29.08 -13.05
C SER A 14 13.35 27.74 -13.06
N THR A 15 13.18 26.92 -12.01
CA THR A 15 13.78 25.58 -11.95
C THR A 15 13.33 24.70 -13.12
N ILE A 16 12.03 24.64 -13.40
CA ILE A 16 11.51 23.81 -14.50
C ILE A 16 12.07 24.29 -15.84
N ARG A 17 12.11 25.61 -16.10
CA ARG A 17 12.67 26.16 -17.34
C ARG A 17 14.16 25.88 -17.50
N GLU A 18 14.93 26.02 -16.42
CA GLU A 18 16.36 25.68 -16.43
C GLU A 18 16.57 24.19 -16.72
N CYS A 19 15.74 23.31 -16.15
CA CYS A 19 15.76 21.88 -16.48
C CYS A 19 15.45 21.63 -17.95
N ILE A 20 14.42 22.27 -18.52
CA ILE A 20 14.06 22.16 -19.95
C ILE A 20 15.22 22.63 -20.84
N GLN A 21 15.80 23.78 -20.53
CA GLN A 21 16.93 24.32 -21.28
C GLN A 21 18.16 23.38 -21.20
N ALA A 22 18.48 22.90 -20.00
CA ALA A 22 19.57 21.94 -19.81
C ALA A 22 19.31 20.65 -20.59
N GLY A 23 18.09 20.12 -20.55
CA GLY A 23 17.67 18.97 -21.35
C GLY A 23 17.97 19.17 -22.83
N GLY A 24 17.58 20.31 -23.39
CA GLY A 24 17.87 20.68 -24.77
C GLY A 24 19.37 20.73 -25.09
N HIS A 25 20.21 21.27 -24.20
CA HIS A 25 21.66 21.34 -24.40
C HIS A 25 22.34 19.96 -24.36
N TYR A 26 21.85 19.06 -23.52
CA TYR A 26 22.46 17.74 -23.31
C TYR A 26 21.77 16.62 -24.10
N GLY A 27 20.76 16.94 -24.91
CA GLY A 27 20.01 15.96 -25.71
C GLY A 27 19.12 15.04 -24.86
N ALA A 28 18.74 15.47 -23.65
CA ALA A 28 17.85 14.74 -22.78
C ALA A 28 16.46 15.39 -22.77
N LYS A 29 15.41 14.57 -22.71
CA LYS A 29 14.03 15.05 -22.60
C LYS A 29 13.65 15.28 -21.15
N ILE A 30 12.76 16.23 -20.91
CA ILE A 30 12.29 16.55 -19.55
C ILE A 30 10.87 16.04 -19.35
N MET A 31 10.69 15.29 -18.28
CA MET A 31 9.39 14.93 -17.73
C MET A 31 9.12 15.77 -16.49
N VAL A 32 7.93 16.35 -16.38
CA VAL A 32 7.52 17.04 -15.14
C VAL A 32 6.46 16.23 -14.43
N ASP A 33 6.76 15.76 -13.22
CA ASP A 33 5.87 14.94 -12.41
C ASP A 33 4.92 15.81 -11.57
N LEU A 34 3.62 15.68 -11.79
CA LEU A 34 2.57 16.44 -11.10
C LEU A 34 2.20 15.86 -9.72
N LEU A 35 3.04 14.97 -9.18
CA LEU A 35 2.92 14.47 -7.81
C LEU A 35 2.68 15.62 -6.81
N GLU A 36 1.60 15.49 -6.03
CA GLU A 36 1.20 16.43 -4.97
C GLU A 36 0.96 17.88 -5.43
N VAL A 37 0.75 18.11 -6.72
CA VAL A 37 0.36 19.43 -7.24
C VAL A 37 -1.13 19.68 -6.95
N PRO A 38 -1.51 20.73 -6.19
CA PRO A 38 -2.91 20.99 -5.84
C PRO A 38 -3.78 21.36 -7.05
N GLU A 39 -3.37 22.36 -7.84
CA GLU A 39 -4.06 22.79 -9.07
C GLU A 39 -3.48 22.08 -10.31
N PHE A 40 -3.47 20.74 -10.30
CA PHE A 40 -2.74 19.94 -11.30
C PHE A 40 -3.11 20.23 -12.77
N LEU A 41 -4.37 20.56 -13.08
CA LEU A 41 -4.77 20.90 -14.46
C LEU A 41 -4.18 22.22 -14.94
N LYS A 42 -4.27 23.26 -14.12
CA LYS A 42 -3.67 24.56 -14.43
C LYS A 42 -2.16 24.41 -14.57
N ARG A 43 -1.55 23.68 -13.64
CA ARG A 43 -0.11 23.42 -13.64
C ARG A 43 0.35 22.64 -14.87
N ALA A 44 -0.41 21.62 -15.28
CA ALA A 44 -0.12 20.85 -16.50
C ALA A 44 -0.03 21.75 -17.74
N LYS A 45 -1.01 22.67 -17.91
CA LYS A 45 -1.01 23.64 -19.02
C LYS A 45 0.16 24.62 -18.95
N GLU A 46 0.45 25.15 -17.77
CA GLU A 46 1.61 26.03 -17.57
C GLU A 46 2.92 25.32 -17.97
N ILE A 47 3.09 24.07 -17.57
CA ILE A 47 4.28 23.26 -17.87
C ILE A 47 4.38 22.95 -19.37
N GLU A 48 3.27 22.58 -20.01
CA GLU A 48 3.21 22.37 -21.45
C GLU A 48 3.65 23.64 -22.20
N GLN A 49 3.15 24.81 -21.80
CA GLN A 49 3.54 26.09 -22.37
C GLN A 49 5.03 26.43 -22.17
N MET A 50 5.70 25.84 -21.17
CA MET A 50 7.14 26.00 -20.98
C MET A 50 7.98 25.12 -21.93
N GLY A 51 7.36 24.21 -22.68
CA GLY A 51 8.04 23.34 -23.64
C GLY A 51 8.58 22.04 -23.05
N THR A 52 7.93 21.51 -22.01
CA THR A 52 8.23 20.18 -21.47
C THR A 52 7.88 19.07 -22.46
N ASP A 53 8.69 18.01 -22.50
CA ASP A 53 8.49 16.86 -23.40
C ASP A 53 7.40 15.90 -22.90
N TYR A 54 7.31 15.69 -21.59
CA TYR A 54 6.40 14.71 -20.97
C TYR A 54 5.79 15.21 -19.66
N LEU A 55 4.56 14.80 -19.38
CA LEU A 55 3.97 14.96 -18.06
C LEU A 55 3.93 13.63 -17.32
N GLY A 56 4.32 13.63 -16.05
CA GLY A 56 4.16 12.50 -15.14
C GLY A 56 2.93 12.69 -14.26
N LEU A 57 2.10 11.66 -14.17
CA LEU A 57 1.02 11.55 -13.19
C LEU A 57 1.33 10.39 -12.27
N HIS A 58 1.83 10.72 -11.09
CA HIS A 58 2.18 9.75 -10.08
C HIS A 58 1.11 9.74 -8.99
N ALA A 59 0.41 8.61 -8.82
CA ALA A 59 -0.40 8.40 -7.64
C ALA A 59 0.54 8.23 -6.43
N SER A 60 0.40 9.06 -5.40
CA SER A 60 1.25 8.96 -4.21
C SER A 60 1.07 7.59 -3.53
N ILE A 61 2.03 7.20 -2.68
CA ILE A 61 1.90 5.96 -1.92
C ILE A 61 0.64 6.03 -1.03
N ASP A 62 0.29 7.20 -0.48
CA ASP A 62 -0.90 7.36 0.33
C ASP A 62 -2.21 7.26 -0.48
N GLU A 63 -2.25 7.86 -1.67
CA GLU A 63 -3.39 7.72 -2.60
C GLU A 63 -3.58 6.27 -3.04
N GLN A 64 -2.48 5.54 -3.23
CA GLN A 64 -2.50 4.11 -3.49
C GLN A 64 -2.97 3.30 -2.27
N MET A 65 -2.65 3.72 -1.04
CA MET A 65 -3.10 3.07 0.21
C MET A 65 -4.61 3.21 0.43
N GLN A 66 -5.23 4.30 -0.04
CA GLN A 66 -6.68 4.52 0.05
C GLN A 66 -7.49 3.73 -1.02
N GLY A 67 -6.84 2.87 -1.81
CA GLY A 67 -7.50 2.02 -2.81
C GLY A 67 -8.06 2.76 -4.03
N LYS A 68 -7.82 4.07 -4.14
CA LYS A 68 -8.35 4.93 -5.21
C LYS A 68 -7.27 5.23 -6.24
N ILE A 69 -6.89 4.23 -7.04
CA ILE A 69 -6.22 4.54 -8.32
C ILE A 69 -7.30 5.06 -9.26
N SER A 70 -7.63 6.36 -9.15
CA SER A 70 -8.57 7.02 -10.05
C SER A 70 -7.84 7.47 -11.30
N PHE A 71 -8.10 6.79 -12.42
CA PHE A 71 -7.63 7.21 -13.74
C PHE A 71 -8.40 8.43 -14.28
N GLU A 72 -9.36 8.97 -13.53
CA GLU A 72 -10.05 10.22 -13.87
C GLU A 72 -9.08 11.40 -13.96
N LYS A 73 -8.11 11.49 -13.04
CA LYS A 73 -7.05 12.53 -13.12
C LYS A 73 -6.28 12.43 -14.43
N VAL A 74 -5.99 11.21 -14.88
CA VAL A 74 -5.30 10.94 -16.15
C VAL A 74 -6.14 11.45 -17.30
N SER A 75 -7.40 11.01 -17.40
CA SER A 75 -8.32 11.43 -18.46
C SER A 75 -8.50 12.94 -18.52
N ARG A 76 -8.57 13.63 -17.37
CA ARG A 76 -8.72 15.09 -17.34
C ARG A 76 -7.47 15.80 -17.82
N VAL A 77 -6.28 15.34 -17.44
CA VAL A 77 -5.03 15.95 -17.89
C VAL A 77 -4.82 15.72 -19.38
N THR A 78 -5.05 14.49 -19.88
CA THR A 78 -4.85 14.15 -21.30
C THR A 78 -5.84 14.85 -22.23
N GLN A 79 -6.98 15.34 -21.72
CA GLN A 79 -7.92 16.17 -22.48
C GLN A 79 -7.50 17.64 -22.56
N GLU A 80 -6.61 18.08 -21.67
CA GLU A 80 -6.24 19.49 -21.49
C GLU A 80 -4.83 19.81 -21.99
N VAL A 81 -4.04 18.80 -22.33
CA VAL A 81 -2.66 18.91 -22.84
C VAL A 81 -2.46 18.02 -24.07
N ASN A 82 -1.52 18.39 -24.93
CA ASN A 82 -1.21 17.69 -26.18
C ASN A 82 0.09 16.88 -26.12
N ILE A 83 0.85 17.03 -25.03
CA ILE A 83 2.10 16.29 -24.81
C ILE A 83 1.84 14.91 -24.18
N PRO A 84 2.70 13.91 -24.43
CA PRO A 84 2.48 12.56 -23.91
C PRO A 84 2.50 12.51 -22.37
N VAL A 85 1.51 11.81 -21.82
CA VAL A 85 1.34 11.65 -20.37
C VAL A 85 1.80 10.26 -19.95
N ALA A 86 2.68 10.21 -18.95
CA ALA A 86 3.12 9.02 -18.26
C ALA A 86 2.35 8.83 -16.96
N VAL A 87 1.90 7.62 -16.66
CA VAL A 87 1.20 7.29 -15.42
C VAL A 87 2.01 6.31 -14.60
N ALA A 88 2.16 6.61 -13.31
CA ALA A 88 2.85 5.79 -12.33
C ALA A 88 2.03 5.62 -11.06
N GLY A 89 2.31 4.54 -10.33
CA GLY A 89 1.74 4.26 -9.02
C GLY A 89 0.64 3.20 -9.06
N GLY A 90 0.89 2.05 -8.43
CA GLY A 90 -0.12 1.00 -8.30
C GLY A 90 -0.45 0.23 -9.57
N ILE A 91 0.29 0.44 -10.66
CA ILE A 91 0.00 -0.23 -11.94
C ILE A 91 0.39 -1.71 -11.91
N ASN A 92 -0.51 -2.57 -12.38
CA ASN A 92 -0.36 -4.02 -12.49
C ASN A 92 -1.22 -4.57 -13.65
N SER A 93 -1.27 -5.91 -13.79
CA SER A 93 -1.99 -6.60 -14.86
C SER A 93 -3.53 -6.46 -14.80
N GLU A 94 -4.09 -5.97 -13.68
CA GLU A 94 -5.53 -5.75 -13.54
C GLU A 94 -5.97 -4.35 -14.00
N ASN A 95 -5.07 -3.36 -13.96
CA ASN A 95 -5.42 -1.94 -14.16
C ASN A 95 -4.60 -1.21 -15.22
N ALA A 96 -3.51 -1.77 -15.74
CA ALA A 96 -2.65 -1.09 -16.73
C ALA A 96 -3.41 -0.66 -18.00
N TRP A 97 -4.36 -1.48 -18.44
CA TRP A 97 -5.19 -1.15 -19.61
C TRP A 97 -6.09 0.07 -19.38
N LYS A 98 -6.54 0.30 -18.14
CA LYS A 98 -7.37 1.46 -17.78
C LYS A 98 -6.56 2.75 -17.83
N ALA A 99 -5.27 2.70 -17.53
CA ALA A 99 -4.38 3.85 -17.67
C ALA A 99 -4.27 4.29 -19.15
N VAL A 100 -4.09 3.31 -20.04
CA VAL A 100 -4.04 3.56 -21.50
C VAL A 100 -5.40 4.02 -22.03
N GLU A 101 -6.49 3.40 -21.58
CA GLU A 101 -7.85 3.83 -21.93
C GLU A 101 -8.14 5.28 -21.51
N ALA A 102 -7.60 5.69 -20.35
CA ALA A 102 -7.69 7.07 -19.88
C ALA A 102 -6.77 8.05 -20.61
N GLY A 103 -6.04 7.62 -21.65
CA GLY A 103 -5.23 8.50 -22.50
C GLY A 103 -3.73 8.52 -22.20
N ALA A 104 -3.25 7.71 -21.23
CA ALA A 104 -1.81 7.62 -20.98
C ALA A 104 -1.07 7.02 -22.19
N THR A 105 -0.01 7.70 -22.61
CA THR A 105 0.89 7.19 -23.66
C THR A 105 1.99 6.29 -23.08
N ILE A 106 2.38 6.55 -21.83
CA ILE A 106 3.43 5.81 -21.13
C ILE A 106 2.85 5.24 -19.83
N VAL A 107 3.08 3.97 -19.58
CA VAL A 107 2.65 3.29 -18.35
C VAL A 107 3.87 2.81 -17.60
N ILE A 108 4.09 3.34 -16.40
CA ILE A 108 5.25 3.03 -15.56
C ILE A 108 4.85 1.96 -14.54
N VAL A 109 5.52 0.82 -14.62
CA VAL A 109 5.26 -0.33 -13.74
C VAL A 109 6.52 -0.67 -12.96
N GLY A 110 6.46 -0.44 -11.64
CA GLY A 110 7.53 -0.81 -10.72
C GLY A 110 7.28 -2.15 -10.05
N GLY A 111 6.68 -2.09 -8.86
CA GLY A 111 6.56 -3.23 -7.93
C GLY A 111 5.94 -4.50 -8.50
N ALA A 112 4.98 -4.39 -9.43
CA ALA A 112 4.36 -5.57 -10.06
C ALA A 112 5.34 -6.40 -10.91
N ILE A 113 6.42 -5.78 -11.41
CA ILE A 113 7.49 -6.46 -12.15
C ILE A 113 8.64 -6.80 -11.21
N ILE A 114 9.22 -5.82 -10.51
CA ILE A 114 10.47 -6.02 -9.75
C ILE A 114 10.33 -6.93 -8.53
N LYS A 115 9.10 -7.12 -8.02
CA LYS A 115 8.81 -8.03 -6.89
C LYS A 115 8.19 -9.35 -7.33
N SER A 116 8.06 -9.58 -8.63
CA SER A 116 7.55 -10.86 -9.15
C SER A 116 8.65 -11.92 -9.10
N GLU A 117 8.26 -13.18 -8.95
CA GLU A 117 9.19 -14.32 -9.06
C GLU A 117 9.77 -14.44 -10.49
N ASP A 118 8.98 -14.03 -11.49
CA ASP A 118 9.35 -14.02 -12.91
C ASP A 118 8.96 -12.67 -13.54
N ALA A 119 9.95 -11.78 -13.64
CA ALA A 119 9.79 -10.44 -14.21
C ALA A 119 9.38 -10.46 -15.69
N GLN A 120 9.85 -11.47 -16.45
CA GLN A 120 9.51 -11.59 -17.86
C GLN A 120 8.03 -11.94 -18.00
N LYS A 121 7.55 -12.95 -17.27
CA LYS A 121 6.15 -13.35 -17.27
C LYS A 121 5.24 -12.22 -16.79
N ALA A 122 5.59 -11.55 -15.70
CA ALA A 122 4.81 -10.41 -15.19
C ALA A 122 4.68 -9.30 -16.24
N THR A 123 5.77 -8.99 -16.95
CA THR A 123 5.77 -8.00 -18.03
C THR A 123 4.90 -8.43 -19.20
N GLN A 124 4.97 -9.71 -19.61
CA GLN A 124 4.14 -10.27 -20.68
C GLN A 124 2.64 -10.22 -20.34
N GLU A 125 2.28 -10.56 -19.11
CA GLU A 125 0.89 -10.49 -18.63
C GLU A 125 0.37 -9.06 -18.64
N ILE A 126 1.16 -8.08 -18.17
CA ILE A 126 0.78 -6.67 -18.21
C ILE A 126 0.63 -6.18 -19.66
N LYS A 127 1.54 -6.55 -20.56
CA LYS A 127 1.44 -6.18 -21.96
C LYS A 127 0.19 -6.78 -22.61
N LYS A 128 -0.09 -8.05 -22.33
CA LYS A 128 -1.32 -8.73 -22.78
C LYS A 128 -2.57 -8.04 -22.25
N ALA A 129 -2.58 -7.64 -20.97
CA ALA A 129 -3.68 -6.92 -20.36
C ALA A 129 -3.96 -5.60 -21.09
N ILE A 130 -2.91 -4.83 -21.44
CA ILE A 130 -3.03 -3.59 -22.23
C ILE A 130 -3.56 -3.88 -23.63
N ASP A 131 -2.96 -4.83 -24.35
CA ASP A 131 -3.30 -5.11 -25.76
C ASP A 131 -4.72 -5.66 -25.93
N GLN A 132 -5.16 -6.49 -24.99
CA GLN A 132 -6.48 -7.11 -25.03
C GLN A 132 -7.53 -6.31 -24.24
N LYS A 133 -7.13 -5.24 -23.55
CA LYS A 133 -8.00 -4.44 -22.66
C LYS A 133 -8.74 -5.29 -21.62
N ILE A 134 -8.01 -6.20 -20.97
CA ILE A 134 -8.55 -7.12 -19.96
C ILE A 134 -7.85 -6.96 -18.62
N SER A 135 -8.58 -7.22 -17.54
CA SER A 135 -8.00 -7.35 -16.20
C SER A 135 -7.55 -8.80 -15.96
N ILE A 136 -6.23 -9.03 -15.92
CA ILE A 136 -5.66 -10.35 -15.58
C ILE A 136 -5.39 -10.35 -14.08
N LYS A 137 -6.11 -11.21 -13.35
CA LYS A 137 -6.01 -11.30 -11.89
C LYS A 137 -4.58 -11.57 -11.44
N THR A 138 -4.10 -10.80 -10.47
CA THR A 138 -2.79 -10.98 -9.86
C THR A 138 -2.86 -10.88 -8.35
N LYS A 139 -1.95 -11.59 -7.67
CA LYS A 139 -1.70 -11.42 -6.23
C LYS A 139 -0.63 -10.36 -5.98
N LEU A 140 0.12 -10.00 -7.01
CA LEU A 140 1.24 -9.06 -6.91
C LEU A 140 0.73 -7.62 -6.82
N PHE A 141 1.31 -6.86 -5.90
CA PHE A 141 1.05 -5.42 -5.72
C PHE A 141 -0.42 -5.06 -5.49
N LYS A 142 -1.22 -5.97 -4.93
CA LYS A 142 -2.46 -5.62 -4.23
C LYS A 142 -2.09 -5.06 -2.88
N ARG A 143 -2.45 -3.80 -2.63
CA ARG A 143 -2.14 -3.14 -1.36
C ARG A 143 -3.09 -3.60 -0.26
N VAL A 144 -2.54 -3.62 0.95
CA VAL A 144 -3.22 -4.00 2.17
C VAL A 144 -4.09 -2.83 2.61
N THR A 145 -5.35 -3.11 2.91
CA THR A 145 -6.27 -2.19 3.58
C THR A 145 -6.56 -2.75 4.97
N VAL A 146 -7.19 -1.95 5.84
CA VAL A 146 -7.54 -2.40 7.19
C VAL A 146 -8.44 -3.65 7.13
N GLU A 147 -9.27 -3.75 6.09
CA GLU A 147 -10.22 -4.85 5.91
C GLU A 147 -9.55 -6.18 5.56
N ASN A 148 -8.37 -6.18 4.91
CA ASN A 148 -7.66 -7.41 4.51
C ASN A 148 -6.34 -7.65 5.26
N ILE A 149 -6.04 -6.82 6.27
CA ILE A 149 -4.78 -6.91 7.03
C ILE A 149 -4.62 -8.26 7.74
N ARG A 150 -5.72 -8.83 8.25
CA ARG A 150 -5.74 -10.13 8.95
C ARG A 150 -5.20 -11.24 8.05
N GLU A 151 -5.72 -11.36 6.82
CA GLU A 151 -5.30 -12.39 5.85
C GLU A 151 -3.82 -12.31 5.47
N ILE A 152 -3.19 -11.15 5.62
CA ILE A 152 -1.79 -10.93 5.26
C ILE A 152 -0.90 -11.23 6.46
N LEU A 153 -1.29 -10.79 7.65
CA LEU A 153 -0.63 -11.15 8.90
C LEU A 153 -0.65 -12.67 9.13
N GLU A 154 -1.71 -13.36 8.69
CA GLU A 154 -1.81 -14.82 8.64
C GLU A 154 -0.79 -15.50 7.71
N LYS A 155 -0.23 -14.80 6.72
CA LYS A 155 0.75 -15.36 5.78
C LYS A 155 2.20 -15.09 6.17
N VAL A 156 2.47 -14.11 7.02
CA VAL A 156 3.84 -13.71 7.41
C VAL A 156 4.23 -14.24 8.79
N SER A 157 5.52 -14.43 9.03
CA SER A 157 6.00 -14.79 10.37
C SER A 157 6.12 -13.56 11.27
N THR A 158 6.06 -13.75 12.59
CA THR A 158 6.33 -12.67 13.56
C THR A 158 7.73 -12.07 13.37
N ALA A 159 8.71 -12.86 12.91
CA ALA A 159 10.04 -12.37 12.58
C ALA A 159 10.01 -11.36 11.42
N ASN A 160 9.23 -11.61 10.36
CA ASN A 160 9.08 -10.66 9.26
C ASN A 160 8.40 -9.37 9.71
N ILE A 161 7.41 -9.46 10.61
CA ILE A 161 6.77 -8.27 11.19
C ILE A 161 7.80 -7.48 12.01
N SER A 162 8.58 -8.16 12.86
CA SER A 162 9.64 -7.54 13.67
C SER A 162 10.68 -6.82 12.80
N ASP A 163 11.17 -7.45 11.74
CA ASP A 163 12.11 -6.80 10.81
C ASP A 163 11.48 -5.57 10.13
N ALA A 164 10.19 -5.65 9.75
CA ALA A 164 9.47 -4.53 9.12
C ALA A 164 9.27 -3.31 10.05
N ILE A 165 9.19 -3.54 11.37
CA ILE A 165 9.11 -2.47 12.39
C ILE A 165 10.50 -2.10 12.95
N HIS A 166 11.58 -2.32 12.19
CA HIS A 166 12.95 -2.03 12.59
C HIS A 166 13.39 -2.72 13.89
N ARG A 167 12.88 -3.93 14.13
CA ARG A 167 13.12 -4.72 15.35
C ARG A 167 12.74 -3.98 16.63
N GLN A 168 11.77 -3.07 16.54
CA GLN A 168 11.14 -2.53 17.73
C GLN A 168 10.52 -3.65 18.54
N GLU A 169 10.72 -3.58 19.85
CA GLU A 169 10.14 -4.54 20.77
C GLU A 169 8.64 -4.27 20.91
N ALA A 170 7.83 -5.32 20.76
CA ALA A 170 6.38 -5.23 20.98
C ALA A 170 6.01 -5.64 22.42
N LEU A 171 6.30 -6.90 22.78
CA LEU A 171 5.99 -7.47 24.10
C LEU A 171 7.18 -8.30 24.57
N ARG A 172 7.54 -8.14 25.85
CA ARG A 172 8.60 -8.91 26.52
C ARG A 172 7.99 -9.96 27.42
N GLU A 173 8.76 -11.02 27.69
CA GLU A 173 8.41 -12.05 28.70
C GLU A 173 7.11 -12.83 28.41
N ILE A 174 6.65 -12.82 27.16
CA ILE A 174 5.54 -13.66 26.70
C ILE A 174 6.10 -14.94 26.08
N PHE A 175 5.71 -16.08 26.61
CA PHE A 175 6.09 -17.39 26.13
C PHE A 175 4.86 -18.21 25.75
N PRO A 176 4.88 -18.94 24.62
CA PRO A 176 3.76 -19.80 24.25
C PRO A 176 3.65 -20.96 25.24
N ILE A 177 2.45 -21.16 25.81
CA ILE A 177 2.13 -22.35 26.59
C ILE A 177 1.88 -23.55 25.64
N THR A 178 1.23 -23.29 24.52
CA THR A 178 0.96 -24.27 23.47
C THR A 178 1.84 -23.99 22.25
N THR A 179 2.52 -25.03 21.73
CA THR A 179 3.39 -24.90 20.54
C THR A 179 2.64 -25.27 19.26
N GLY A 180 3.11 -24.76 18.12
CA GLY A 180 2.53 -25.06 16.81
C GLY A 180 1.27 -24.27 16.44
N ILE A 181 0.81 -23.38 17.32
CA ILE A 181 -0.31 -22.47 17.05
C ILE A 181 0.18 -21.13 16.49
N LYS A 182 -0.62 -20.55 15.59
CA LYS A 182 -0.43 -19.19 15.09
C LYS A 182 -1.64 -18.35 15.50
N MET A 183 -1.38 -17.23 16.14
CA MET A 183 -2.43 -16.31 16.62
C MET A 183 -2.37 -15.02 15.81
N VAL A 184 -3.46 -14.67 15.13
CA VAL A 184 -3.61 -13.41 14.40
C VAL A 184 -5.03 -12.91 14.63
N GLY A 185 -5.16 -11.68 15.12
CA GLY A 185 -6.43 -11.08 15.47
C GLY A 185 -6.23 -9.66 15.99
N GLN A 186 -7.31 -8.89 16.09
CA GLN A 186 -7.26 -7.60 16.76
C GLN A 186 -7.19 -7.85 18.27
N ALA A 187 -6.28 -7.15 18.96
CA ALA A 187 -6.11 -7.35 20.40
C ALA A 187 -7.18 -6.58 21.18
N VAL A 188 -8.00 -7.32 21.94
CA VAL A 188 -8.86 -6.78 23.01
C VAL A 188 -8.06 -6.88 24.31
N THR A 189 -7.51 -5.75 24.72
CA THR A 189 -6.61 -5.67 25.88
C THR A 189 -7.38 -5.38 27.15
N VAL A 190 -7.12 -6.14 28.20
CA VAL A 190 -7.68 -5.91 29.54
C VAL A 190 -6.58 -5.88 30.58
N ARG A 191 -6.69 -4.92 31.50
CA ARG A 191 -5.84 -4.84 32.70
C ARG A 191 -6.71 -5.09 33.92
N THR A 192 -6.31 -6.02 34.76
CA THR A 192 -7.09 -6.48 35.91
C THR A 192 -6.22 -6.68 37.15
N TYR A 193 -6.84 -6.66 38.33
CA TYR A 193 -6.14 -7.01 39.56
C TYR A 193 -5.87 -8.52 39.61
N PRO A 194 -4.79 -8.96 40.30
CA PRO A 194 -4.54 -10.38 40.52
C PRO A 194 -5.75 -11.09 41.15
N GLY A 195 -6.19 -12.18 40.53
CA GLY A 195 -7.36 -12.95 40.96
C GLY A 195 -8.73 -12.40 40.54
N ASP A 196 -8.81 -11.24 39.89
CA ASP A 196 -10.06 -10.76 39.31
C ASP A 196 -10.31 -11.42 37.93
N TRP A 197 -11.20 -12.41 37.94
CA TRP A 197 -11.66 -13.16 36.77
C TRP A 197 -12.76 -12.44 35.98
N ALA A 198 -13.43 -11.43 36.56
CA ALA A 198 -14.59 -10.80 35.94
C ALA A 198 -14.19 -10.00 34.70
N LYS A 199 -13.07 -9.27 34.76
CA LYS A 199 -12.59 -8.44 33.66
C LYS A 199 -12.12 -9.25 32.44
N PRO A 200 -11.39 -10.37 32.58
CA PRO A 200 -11.14 -11.29 31.48
C PRO A 200 -12.41 -11.82 30.80
N VAL A 201 -13.45 -12.17 31.56
CA VAL A 201 -14.71 -12.66 30.99
C VAL A 201 -15.46 -11.53 30.27
N GLU A 202 -15.51 -10.33 30.85
CA GLU A 202 -16.07 -9.15 30.19
C GLU A 202 -15.33 -8.84 28.87
N ALA A 203 -14.00 -9.04 28.82
CA ALA A 203 -13.24 -8.88 27.59
C ALA A 203 -13.65 -9.91 26.52
N ILE A 204 -13.95 -11.15 26.91
CA ILE A 204 -14.57 -12.13 26.00
C ILE A 204 -15.89 -11.58 25.50
N ASP A 205 -16.77 -11.04 26.35
CA ASP A 205 -18.08 -10.50 25.96
C ASP A 205 -18.00 -9.28 25.03
N GLN A 206 -16.91 -8.51 25.07
CA GLN A 206 -16.68 -7.36 24.19
C GLN A 206 -15.98 -7.71 22.87
N ALA A 207 -15.25 -8.83 22.80
CA ALA A 207 -14.46 -9.20 21.63
C ALA A 207 -15.29 -9.66 20.41
N GLU A 208 -14.82 -9.49 19.19
CA GLU A 208 -15.50 -10.00 17.99
C GLU A 208 -14.90 -11.33 17.49
N GLU A 209 -15.56 -11.98 16.51
CA GLU A 209 -15.07 -13.23 15.91
C GLU A 209 -13.65 -13.04 15.31
N GLY A 210 -12.70 -13.85 15.78
CA GLY A 210 -11.29 -13.79 15.41
C GLY A 210 -10.47 -12.69 16.10
N ASP A 211 -10.98 -12.04 17.14
CA ASP A 211 -10.18 -11.19 18.02
C ASP A 211 -9.33 -12.01 19.00
N LEU A 212 -8.27 -11.40 19.52
CA LEU A 212 -7.37 -11.97 20.53
C LEU A 212 -7.56 -11.23 21.86
N VAL A 213 -7.79 -11.96 22.95
CA VAL A 213 -7.85 -11.35 24.28
C VAL A 213 -6.44 -11.33 24.89
N VAL A 214 -5.98 -10.15 25.31
CA VAL A 214 -4.67 -9.95 25.93
C VAL A 214 -4.87 -9.43 27.35
N ILE A 215 -4.44 -10.19 28.35
CA ILE A 215 -4.73 -9.91 29.76
C ILE A 215 -3.44 -9.56 30.48
N ASP A 216 -3.38 -8.36 31.05
CA ASP A 216 -2.42 -8.00 32.09
C ASP A 216 -3.07 -8.15 33.47
N ALA A 217 -2.69 -9.22 34.18
CA ALA A 217 -3.16 -9.51 35.53
C ALA A 217 -2.16 -9.10 36.63
N GLY A 218 -1.16 -8.28 36.32
CA GLY A 218 -0.17 -7.81 37.28
C GLY A 218 0.94 -8.81 37.65
N GLY A 219 1.04 -9.95 36.95
CA GLY A 219 2.17 -10.89 37.04
C GLY A 219 2.27 -11.70 38.33
N VAL A 220 1.25 -11.65 39.20
CA VAL A 220 1.18 -12.44 40.44
C VAL A 220 -0.10 -13.28 40.46
N GLY A 221 -0.05 -14.41 41.16
CA GLY A 221 -1.22 -15.26 41.35
C GLY A 221 -2.31 -14.59 42.21
N PRO A 222 -3.52 -15.17 42.25
CA PRO A 222 -3.92 -16.39 41.56
C PRO A 222 -4.26 -16.18 40.07
N ALA A 223 -4.35 -17.28 39.30
CA ALA A 223 -4.67 -17.23 37.88
C ALA A 223 -6.08 -16.63 37.63
N VAL A 224 -6.19 -15.80 36.58
CA VAL A 224 -7.45 -15.14 36.19
C VAL A 224 -8.13 -15.77 34.97
N TRP A 225 -7.55 -16.85 34.44
CA TRP A 225 -8.05 -17.58 33.27
C TRP A 225 -8.09 -19.08 33.56
N GLY A 226 -9.08 -19.78 33.00
CA GLY A 226 -9.31 -21.21 33.24
C GLY A 226 -10.22 -21.85 32.20
N GLU A 227 -10.72 -23.05 32.50
CA GLU A 227 -11.49 -23.89 31.57
C GLU A 227 -12.77 -23.19 31.07
N LEU A 228 -13.56 -22.59 31.98
CA LEU A 228 -14.82 -21.92 31.60
C LEU A 228 -14.58 -20.72 30.67
N ALA A 229 -13.59 -19.89 30.98
CA ALA A 229 -13.20 -18.77 30.10
C ALA A 229 -12.71 -19.26 28.74
N SER A 230 -11.96 -20.37 28.72
CA SER A 230 -11.50 -21.00 27.47
C SER A 230 -12.69 -21.53 26.64
N HIS A 231 -13.71 -22.10 27.30
CA HIS A 231 -14.92 -22.55 26.62
C HIS A 231 -15.71 -21.39 26.01
N SER A 232 -15.91 -20.31 26.78
CA SER A 232 -16.58 -19.09 26.30
C SER A 232 -15.84 -18.46 25.12
N ALA A 233 -14.50 -18.37 25.18
CA ALA A 233 -13.69 -17.86 24.08
C ALA A 233 -13.83 -18.72 22.81
N ARG A 234 -13.88 -20.05 22.96
CA ARG A 234 -14.08 -20.99 21.84
C ARG A 234 -15.48 -20.84 21.23
N GLU A 235 -16.51 -20.71 22.04
CA GLU A 235 -17.89 -20.49 21.56
C GLU A 235 -18.02 -19.15 20.80
N LYS A 236 -17.32 -18.11 21.27
CA LYS A 236 -17.24 -16.82 20.59
C LYS A 236 -16.29 -16.81 19.39
N LYS A 237 -15.59 -17.92 19.14
CA LYS A 237 -14.61 -18.09 18.06
C LYS A 237 -13.54 -16.99 18.08
N LEU A 238 -13.05 -16.66 19.26
CA LEU A 238 -11.86 -15.83 19.38
C LEU A 238 -10.68 -16.53 18.71
N ALA A 239 -9.77 -15.74 18.14
CA ALA A 239 -8.51 -16.27 17.63
C ALA A 239 -7.60 -16.67 18.80
N GLY A 240 -6.69 -17.63 18.56
CA GLY A 240 -5.70 -18.05 19.55
C GLY A 240 -5.86 -19.47 20.05
#